data_AF-A0AAE5M2P6-F1
#
_entry.id   AF-A0AAE5M2P6-F1
#
_cell.length_a   1.000
_cell.length_b   1.000
_cell.length_c   1.000
_cell.angle_alpha   90.00
_cell.angle_beta   90.00
_cell.angle_gamma   90.00
#
_symmetry.space_group_name_H-M   'P 1'
#
loop_
_entity.id
_entity.type
_entity.pdbx_description
1 polymer ?
#
loop_
_entity_poly.entity_id
_entity_poly.type
_entity_poly.pdbx_seq_one_letter_code
_entity_poly.pdbx_strand_id
1 'polypeptide(L)' 'MNKIKLITCSNNIYFAYTHKSFDEYAENILNTIGYVHVENLIKKKCWVKTEYIESLILEEDND' A
#
# COMPACT_ATOMS: atom_id res chain seq x y z
N MET A 1 6.78 -3.87 -12.02
CA MET A 1 6.85 -3.42 -10.62
C MET A 1 5.41 -3.42 -10.14
N ASN A 2 5.10 -4.08 -9.03
CA ASN A 2 3.72 -4.22 -8.59
C ASN A 2 3.24 -2.89 -8.01
N LYS A 3 2.06 -2.46 -8.45
CA LYS A 3 1.34 -1.33 -7.89
C LYS A 3 0.28 -1.88 -6.94
N ILE A 4 0.35 -1.48 -5.68
CA ILE A 4 -0.57 -1.97 -4.64
C ILE A 4 -1.34 -0.77 -4.12
N LYS A 5 -2.66 -0.83 -4.21
CA LYS A 5 -3.57 0.15 -3.63
C LYS A 5 -3.79 -0.19 -2.16
N LEU A 6 -3.63 0.81 -1.30
CA LEU A 6 -3.82 0.72 0.14
C LEU A 6 -5.02 1.59 0.52
N ILE A 7 -5.96 1.01 1.25
CA ILE A 7 -7.11 1.72 1.79
C ILE A 7 -6.96 1.73 3.31
N THR A 8 -7.04 2.92 3.89
CA THR A 8 -7.00 3.08 5.35
C THR A 8 -8.39 3.04 5.96
N CYS A 9 -8.49 2.80 7.27
CA CYS A 9 -9.74 2.85 8.04
C CYS A 9 -10.47 4.21 7.98
N SER A 10 -9.78 5.29 7.55
CA SER A 10 -10.37 6.61 7.29
C SER A 10 -10.77 6.80 5.82
N ASN A 11 -10.85 5.73 5.04
CA ASN A 11 -11.11 5.72 3.58
C ASN A 11 -10.10 6.51 2.73
N ASN A 12 -8.92 6.84 3.26
CA ASN A 12 -7.85 7.42 2.44
C ASN A 12 -7.23 6.34 1.56
N ILE A 13 -6.98 6.69 0.30
CA ILE A 13 -6.40 5.82 -0.72
C ILE A 13 -4.94 6.24 -0.96
N TYR A 14 -4.06 5.25 -0.94
CA TYR A 14 -2.64 5.38 -1.26
C TYR A 14 -2.18 4.28 -2.21
N PHE A 15 -0.98 4.46 -2.77
CA PHE A 15 -0.36 3.52 -3.69
C PHE A 15 1.07 3.24 -3.26
N ALA A 16 1.40 1.96 -3.13
CA ALA A 16 2.76 1.50 -2.95
C ALA A 16 3.27 0.84 -4.21
N TYR A 17 4.58 0.95 -4.40
CA TYR A 17 5.28 0.35 -5.52
C TYR A 17 6.36 -0.58 -4.99
N THR A 18 6.33 -1.84 -5.40
CA THR A 18 7.23 -2.86 -4.86
C THR A 18 7.66 -3.86 -5.94
N HIS A 19 8.86 -4.41 -5.76
CA HIS A 19 9.34 -5.56 -6.54
C HIS A 19 8.95 -6.91 -5.93
N LYS A 20 8.43 -6.90 -4.69
CA LYS A 20 7.93 -8.09 -4.00
C LYS A 20 6.63 -8.58 -4.64
N SER A 21 6.33 -9.86 -4.48
CA SER A 21 5.00 -10.38 -4.79
C SER A 21 3.94 -9.70 -3.92
N PHE A 22 2.68 -9.73 -4.35
CA PHE A 22 1.57 -9.19 -3.56
C PHE A 22 1.49 -9.86 -2.19
N ASP A 23 1.56 -11.19 -2.15
CA ASP A 23 1.48 -11.96 -0.91
C ASP A 23 2.61 -11.62 0.07
N GLU A 24 3.86 -11.56 -0.41
CA GLU A 24 5.01 -11.20 0.42
C GLU A 24 4.87 -9.77 0.96
N TYR A 25 4.35 -8.85 0.14
CA TYR A 25 4.15 -7.47 0.56
C TYR A 25 3.01 -7.33 1.59
N ALA A 26 1.90 -8.02 1.36
CA ALA A 26 0.75 -8.01 2.25
C ALA A 26 1.10 -8.62 3.61
N GLU A 27 1.81 -9.75 3.63
CA GLU A 27 2.28 -10.38 4.86
C GLU A 27 3.20 -9.45 5.66
N ASN A 28 4.11 -8.75 4.98
CA ASN A 28 4.98 -7.76 5.62
C ASN A 28 4.17 -6.62 6.26
N ILE A 29 3.19 -6.05 5.56
CA ILE A 29 2.38 -4.95 6.10
C ILE A 29 1.54 -5.39 7.29
N LEU A 30 0.89 -6.56 7.19
CA LEU A 30 -0.02 -7.05 8.21
C LEU A 30 0.70 -7.44 9.51
N ASN A 31 1.95 -7.91 9.41
CA ASN A 31 2.73 -8.36 10.58
C ASN A 31 3.70 -7.31 11.14
N THR A 32 3.87 -6.16 10.48
CA THR A 32 4.82 -5.13 10.91
C THR A 32 4.09 -3.96 11.56
N ILE A 33 4.51 -3.58 12.77
CA ILE A 33 4.15 -2.28 13.36
C ILE A 33 5.17 -1.26 12.85
N GLY A 34 4.72 -0.31 12.02
CA GLY A 34 5.63 0.69 11.46
C GLY A 34 4.96 1.63 10.48
N TYR A 35 5.74 2.07 9.50
CA TYR A 35 5.30 2.97 8.44
C TYR A 35 5.64 2.39 7.07
N VAL A 36 4.77 2.64 6.11
CA VAL A 36 4.96 2.28 4.71
C VAL A 36 5.06 3.56 3.89
N HIS A 37 6.05 3.60 3.00
CA HIS A 37 6.23 4.70 2.07
C HIS A 37 5.31 4.51 0.86
N VAL A 38 4.45 5.49 0.61
CA VAL A 38 3.37 5.42 -0.38
C VAL A 38 3.20 6.75 -1.10
N GLU A 39 2.45 6.73 -2.21
CA GLU A 39 1.98 7.92 -2.91
C GLU A 39 0.46 8.08 -2.70
N ASN A 40 0.00 9.32 -2.50
CA ASN A 40 -1.43 9.61 -2.46
C ASN A 40 -2.01 9.84 -3.87
N LEU A 41 -3.31 10.16 -3.96
CA LEU A 41 -4.01 10.41 -5.23
C LEU A 41 -3.39 11.53 -6.09
N ILE A 42 -2.67 12.48 -5.49
CA ILE A 42 -1.96 13.56 -6.21
C ILE A 42 -0.47 13.27 -6.45
N LYS A 43 -0.06 11.98 -6.36
CA LYS A 43 1.33 11.51 -6.55
C LYS A 43 2.33 12.13 -5.57
N LYS A 44 1.86 12.62 -4.42
CA LYS A 44 2.73 13.10 -3.35
C LYS A 44 3.12 11.93 -2.46
N LYS A 45 4.43 11.76 -2.28
CA LYS A 45 5.02 10.77 -1.38
C LYS A 45 4.74 11.10 0.08
N CYS A 46 4.36 10.10 0.86
CA CYS A 46 4.13 10.20 2.29
C CYS A 46 4.34 8.86 2.99
N TRP A 47 4.29 8.89 4.32
CA TRP A 47 4.37 7.70 5.17
C TRP A 47 3.01 7.44 5.81
N VAL A 48 2.53 6.21 5.71
CA VAL A 48 1.28 5.76 6.34
C VAL A 48 1.61 4.69 7.35
N LYS A 49 1.08 4.81 8.56
CA LYS A 49 1.25 3.78 9.57
C LYS A 49 0.54 2.50 9.16
N THR A 50 1.18 1.35 9.38
CA THR A 50 0.60 0.05 9.05
C THR A 50 -0.69 -0.23 9.81
N GLU A 51 -0.81 0.25 11.06
CA GLU A 51 -2.00 0.11 11.90
C GLU A 51 -3.27 0.75 11.31
N TYR A 52 -3.13 1.69 10.37
CA TYR A 52 -4.28 2.35 9.74
C TYR A 52 -4.69 1.70 8.42
N ILE A 53 -3.92 0.74 7.90
CA ILE A 53 -4.21 0.07 6.63
C ILE A 53 -5.25 -1.02 6.90
N GLU A 54 -6.41 -0.88 6.25
CA GLU A 54 -7.53 -1.81 6.36
C GLU A 54 -7.55 -2.81 5.20
N SER A 55 -7.14 -2.38 4.00
CA SER A 55 -7.18 -3.22 2.80
C SER A 55 -5.99 -2.97 1.87
N LEU A 56 -5.57 -4.03 1.20
CA LEU A 56 -4.53 -4.05 0.17
C LEU A 56 -5.11 -4.70 -1.09
N ILE A 57 -4.93 -4.06 -2.23
CA ILE A 57 -5.44 -4.52 -3.53
C ILE A 57 -4.29 -4.45 -4.53
N LEU A 58 -3.99 -5.56 -5.22
CA LEU A 58 -3.07 -5.56 -6.35
C LEU A 58 -3.76 -4.87 -7.52
N GLU A 59 -3.15 -3.79 -8.04
CA GLU A 59 -3.60 -3.17 -9.27
C GLU A 59 -2.92 -3.88 -10.42
N GLU A 60 -3.71 -4.59 -11.23
CA GLU A 60 -3.23 -5.12 -12.50
C GLU A 60 -3.05 -3.96 -13.48
N ASP A 61 -1.89 -3.88 -14.12
CA ASP A 61 -1.70 -3.01 -15.27
C ASP A 61 -2.64 -3.52 -16.37
N ASN A 62 -3.79 -2.86 -16.54
CA ASN A 62 -4.62 -3.03 -17.72
C ASN A 62 -3.92 -2.33 -18.89
N ASP A 63 -3.04 -3.06 -19.56
CA ASP A 63 -2.53 -2.72 -20.91
C ASP A 63 -3.63 -3.02 -21.96
#